data_AF-A0A933WPH2-F1
#
_entry.id   AF-A0A933WPH2-F1
#
_cell.length_a   1.000
_cell.length_b   1.000
_cell.length_c   1.000
_cell.angle_alpha   90.00
_cell.angle_beta   90.00
_cell.angle_gamma   90.00
#
_symmetry.space_group_name_H-M   'P 1'
#
loop_
_entity.id
_entity.type
_entity.pdbx_description
1 polymer ?
#
loop_
_entity_poly.entity_id
_entity_poly.type
_entity_poly.pdbx_seq_one_letter_code
_entity_poly.pdbx_strand_id
1 'polypeptide(L)'
;MKTALNALLTIFFCSALSHPVQAGQVADIQSTLAVTRQHTMVMLSEADRTVLEMRYEEALKSSKDLDALLDAAMKNAALQPKLTQFKAVWEAFKKTRDDEIIPAMMSGARDQARGLAQGVQAPRFKKMNELLESLPQ
;
A
#
# COMPACT_ATOMS: atom_id res chain seq x y z
N MET A 1 -40.03 47.97 -35.33
CA MET A 1 -38.72 48.43 -34.81
C MET A 1 -38.24 47.41 -33.79
N LYS A 2 -37.28 46.55 -34.16
CA LYS A 2 -35.89 46.48 -33.61
C LYS A 2 -35.85 46.02 -32.13
N THR A 3 -35.63 44.73 -31.84
CA THR A 3 -34.32 44.07 -31.48
C THR A 3 -33.72 44.61 -30.17
N ALA A 4 -33.20 43.87 -29.18
CA ALA A 4 -32.79 42.47 -29.00
C ALA A 4 -32.49 42.19 -27.50
N LEU A 5 -32.21 40.91 -27.18
CA LEU A 5 -31.21 40.39 -26.20
C LEU A 5 -31.45 40.67 -24.69
N ASN A 6 -31.47 39.67 -23.80
CA ASN A 6 -30.29 38.90 -23.41
C ASN A 6 -30.63 37.48 -22.94
N ALA A 7 -29.97 36.51 -23.58
CA ALA A 7 -29.80 35.16 -23.07
C ALA A 7 -28.86 35.19 -21.86
N LEU A 8 -29.33 34.71 -20.71
CA LEU A 8 -28.48 34.56 -19.53
C LEU A 8 -27.73 33.24 -19.64
N LEU A 9 -26.43 33.37 -19.90
CA LEU A 9 -25.44 32.33 -20.09
C LEU A 9 -25.32 31.44 -18.85
N THR A 10 -25.56 30.14 -19.03
CA THR A 10 -25.27 29.09 -18.06
C THR A 10 -23.75 28.96 -17.92
N ILE A 11 -23.20 29.22 -16.73
CA ILE A 11 -21.84 28.79 -16.38
C ILE A 11 -21.96 27.87 -15.17
N PHE A 12 -22.03 26.57 -15.47
CA PHE A 12 -21.87 25.50 -14.49
C PHE A 12 -20.36 25.26 -14.35
N PHE A 13 -19.66 26.05 -13.53
CA PHE A 13 -18.27 25.77 -13.17
C PHE A 13 -18.27 24.74 -12.05
N CYS A 14 -18.50 23.47 -12.40
CA CYS A 14 -18.39 22.35 -11.47
C CYS A 14 -16.92 21.95 -11.36
N SER A 15 -16.14 22.74 -10.61
CA SER A 15 -14.85 22.29 -10.11
C SER A 15 -15.11 21.22 -9.06
N ALA A 16 -15.16 19.96 -9.47
CA ALA A 16 -15.25 18.84 -8.54
C ALA A 16 -14.02 18.84 -7.63
N LEU A 17 -14.22 19.21 -6.37
CA LEU A 17 -13.22 19.08 -5.32
C LEU A 17 -13.08 17.60 -4.97
N SER A 18 -12.33 16.86 -5.78
CA SER A 18 -12.06 15.42 -5.57
C SER A 18 -10.94 15.12 -4.56
N HIS A 19 -10.34 16.15 -3.96
CA HIS A 19 -9.16 16.02 -3.10
C HIS A 19 -9.34 15.23 -1.79
N PRO A 20 -10.42 15.38 -0.98
CA PRO A 20 -10.47 14.75 0.34
C PRO A 20 -10.57 13.22 0.30
N VAL A 21 -11.20 12.66 -0.74
CA VAL A 21 -11.31 11.21 -0.93
C VAL A 21 -9.96 10.61 -1.31
N GLN A 22 -9.15 11.34 -2.08
CA GLN A 22 -7.82 10.90 -2.50
C GLN A 22 -6.85 10.83 -1.31
N ALA A 23 -6.83 11.86 -0.46
CA ALA A 23 -6.02 11.89 0.77
C ALA A 23 -6.28 10.66 1.66
N GLY A 24 -7.56 10.36 1.89
CA GLY A 24 -7.99 9.24 2.72
C GLY A 24 -7.54 7.90 2.15
N GLN A 25 -7.70 7.69 0.84
CA GLN A 25 -7.26 6.47 0.17
C GLN A 25 -5.75 6.23 0.29
N VAL A 26 -4.93 7.27 0.13
CA VAL A 26 -3.47 7.13 0.26
C VAL A 26 -3.07 6.84 1.71
N ALA A 27 -3.69 7.49 2.69
CA ALA A 27 -3.46 7.24 4.11
C ALA A 27 -3.85 5.80 4.53
N ASP A 28 -4.96 5.28 4.02
CA ASP A 28 -5.41 3.90 4.28
C ASP A 28 -4.41 2.88 3.70
N ILE A 29 -3.90 3.12 2.49
CA ILE A 29 -2.85 2.29 1.87
C ILE A 29 -1.58 2.32 2.71
N GLN A 30 -1.13 3.52 3.13
CA GLN A 30 0.10 3.67 3.92
C GLN A 30 0.01 2.98 5.29
N SER A 31 -1.11 3.16 6.00
CA SER A 31 -1.34 2.53 7.30
C SER A 31 -1.40 1.01 7.18
N THR A 32 -2.10 0.48 6.18
CA THR A 32 -2.21 -0.97 5.97
C THR A 32 -0.87 -1.60 5.56
N LEU A 33 -0.07 -0.90 4.76
CA LEU A 33 1.31 -1.30 4.45
C LEU A 33 2.17 -1.38 5.73
N ALA A 34 2.08 -0.38 6.61
CA ALA A 34 2.83 -0.36 7.87
C ALA A 34 2.41 -1.51 8.81
N VAL A 35 1.10 -1.77 8.94
CA VAL A 35 0.58 -2.92 9.70
C VAL A 35 1.14 -4.23 9.16
N THR A 36 1.11 -4.44 7.85
CA THR A 36 1.63 -5.67 7.23
C THR A 36 3.13 -5.86 7.52
N ARG A 37 3.91 -4.79 7.44
CA ARG A 37 5.34 -4.82 7.79
C ARG A 37 5.56 -5.11 9.26
N GLN A 38 4.74 -4.55 10.15
CA GLN A 38 4.84 -4.75 11.58
C GLN A 38 4.64 -6.21 11.97
N HIS A 39 3.63 -6.91 11.42
CA HIS A 39 3.45 -8.35 11.67
C HIS A 39 4.70 -9.14 11.26
N THR A 40 5.31 -8.81 10.12
CA THR A 40 6.56 -9.44 9.67
C THR A 40 7.72 -9.18 10.62
N MET A 41 7.84 -7.96 11.16
CA MET A 41 8.89 -7.60 12.09
C MET A 41 8.75 -8.26 13.46
N VAL A 42 7.53 -8.39 13.98
CA VAL A 42 7.26 -9.08 15.25
C VAL A 42 7.68 -10.55 15.18
N MET A 43 7.45 -11.21 14.03
CA MET A 43 7.89 -12.59 13.83
C MET A 43 9.40 -12.78 13.97
N LEU A 44 10.22 -11.78 13.60
CA LEU A 44 11.69 -11.88 13.70
C LEU A 44 12.22 -11.95 15.14
N SER A 45 11.41 -11.57 16.12
CA SER A 45 11.74 -11.68 17.55
C SER A 45 11.05 -12.87 18.24
N GLU A 46 10.21 -13.61 17.54
CA GLU A 46 9.38 -14.65 18.14
C GLU A 46 10.05 -16.02 18.06
N ALA A 47 9.96 -16.79 19.16
CA ALA A 47 10.43 -18.16 19.30
C ALA A 47 9.32 -19.20 19.16
N ASP A 48 8.11 -18.85 19.59
CA ASP A 48 6.95 -19.72 19.59
C ASP A 48 6.38 -19.91 18.18
N ARG A 49 6.26 -21.16 17.76
CA ARG A 49 5.74 -21.51 16.43
C ARG A 49 4.27 -21.11 16.24
N THR A 50 3.44 -21.27 17.25
CA THR A 50 2.01 -20.91 17.21
C THR A 50 1.87 -19.40 17.02
N VAL A 51 2.71 -18.62 17.72
CA VAL A 51 2.71 -17.16 17.57
C VAL A 51 3.23 -16.75 16.19
N LEU A 52 4.27 -17.41 15.66
CA LEU A 52 4.73 -17.17 14.28
C LEU A 52 3.63 -17.43 13.25
N GLU A 53 2.90 -18.54 13.37
CA GLU A 53 1.80 -18.90 12.46
C GLU A 53 0.67 -17.86 12.54
N MET A 54 0.23 -17.49 13.75
CA MET A 54 -0.76 -16.43 13.96
C MET A 54 -0.34 -15.09 13.34
N ARG A 55 0.90 -14.64 13.58
CA ARG A 55 1.40 -13.38 13.00
C ARG A 55 1.52 -13.45 11.48
N TYR A 56 1.83 -14.61 10.93
CA TYR A 56 1.84 -14.78 9.48
C TYR A 56 0.44 -14.66 8.89
N GLU A 57 -0.57 -15.27 9.53
CA GLU A 57 -1.97 -15.11 9.11
C GLU A 57 -2.44 -13.65 9.15
N GLU A 58 -2.08 -12.90 10.19
CA GLU A 58 -2.36 -11.46 10.26
C GLU A 58 -1.65 -10.66 9.15
N ALA A 59 -0.40 -11.01 8.81
CA ALA A 59 0.32 -10.42 7.70
C ALA A 59 -0.36 -10.73 6.35
N LEU A 60 -0.89 -11.93 6.16
CA LEU A 60 -1.65 -12.31 4.97
C LEU A 60 -2.99 -11.57 4.91
N LYS A 61 -3.67 -11.41 6.05
CA LYS A 61 -4.94 -10.66 6.10
C LYS A 61 -4.73 -9.20 5.71
N SER A 62 -3.79 -8.51 6.36
CA SER A 62 -3.46 -7.11 6.05
C SER A 62 -2.94 -6.94 4.61
N SER A 63 -2.25 -7.94 4.05
CA SER A 63 -1.87 -7.94 2.63
C SER A 63 -3.06 -7.96 1.69
N LYS A 64 -4.08 -8.79 1.98
CA LYS A 64 -5.31 -8.86 1.17
C LYS A 64 -6.10 -7.56 1.29
N ASP A 65 -6.15 -6.97 2.48
CA ASP A 65 -6.78 -5.67 2.70
C ASP A 65 -6.06 -4.58 1.86
N LEU A 66 -4.72 -4.60 1.83
CA LEU A 66 -3.91 -3.70 1.00
C LEU A 66 -4.15 -3.92 -0.51
N ASP A 67 -4.21 -5.17 -0.96
CA ASP A 67 -4.52 -5.51 -2.36
C ASP A 67 -5.89 -4.91 -2.78
N ALA A 68 -6.91 -5.02 -1.91
CA ALA A 68 -8.23 -4.45 -2.16
C ALA A 68 -8.22 -2.91 -2.19
N LEU A 69 -7.48 -2.26 -1.27
CA LEU A 69 -7.32 -0.80 -1.27
C LEU A 69 -6.63 -0.31 -2.55
N LEU A 70 -5.59 -1.01 -3.01
CA LEU A 70 -4.91 -0.69 -4.25
C LEU A 70 -5.83 -0.85 -5.45
N ASP A 71 -6.64 -1.91 -5.52
CA ASP A 71 -7.61 -2.12 -6.59
C ASP A 71 -8.67 -1.01 -6.63
N ALA A 72 -9.13 -0.54 -5.48
CA ALA A 72 -10.04 0.59 -5.39
C ALA A 72 -9.38 1.91 -5.84
N ALA A 73 -8.17 2.19 -5.37
CA ALA A 73 -7.44 3.43 -5.67
C ALA A 73 -6.96 3.52 -7.13
N MET A 74 -6.72 2.39 -7.79
CA MET A 74 -6.37 2.32 -9.22
C MET A 74 -7.46 2.85 -10.16
N LYS A 75 -8.70 3.02 -9.67
CA LYS A 75 -9.80 3.66 -10.41
C LYS A 75 -9.63 5.18 -10.51
N ASN A 76 -8.78 5.78 -9.67
CA ASN A 76 -8.42 7.19 -9.76
C ASN A 76 -7.25 7.35 -10.74
N ALA A 77 -7.52 7.94 -11.91
CA ALA A 77 -6.52 8.16 -12.96
C ALA A 77 -5.32 8.99 -12.50
N ALA A 78 -5.50 9.91 -11.52
CA ALA A 78 -4.41 10.71 -10.99
C ALA A 78 -3.41 9.89 -10.15
N LEU A 79 -3.87 8.80 -9.51
CA LEU A 79 -3.03 7.93 -8.69
C LEU A 79 -2.39 6.79 -9.48
N GLN A 80 -3.05 6.35 -10.56
CA GLN A 80 -2.75 5.12 -11.28
C GLN A 80 -1.27 4.96 -11.68
N PRO A 81 -0.55 5.97 -12.23
CA PRO A 81 0.84 5.78 -12.66
C PRO A 81 1.79 5.41 -11.51
N LYS A 82 1.58 6.00 -10.32
CA LYS A 82 2.39 5.75 -9.14
C LYS A 82 1.97 4.47 -8.43
N LEU A 83 0.66 4.20 -8.36
CA LEU A 83 0.14 2.95 -7.79
C LEU A 83 0.52 1.71 -8.61
N THR A 84 0.71 1.85 -9.93
CA THR A 84 1.24 0.78 -10.77
C THR A 84 2.69 0.43 -10.37
N GLN A 85 3.53 1.45 -10.15
CA GLN A 85 4.90 1.25 -9.67
C GLN A 85 4.90 0.67 -8.25
N PHE A 86 4.02 1.16 -7.39
CA PHE A 86 3.84 0.63 -6.04
C PHE A 86 3.51 -0.86 -6.08
N LYS A 87 2.51 -1.27 -6.88
CA LYS A 87 2.10 -2.67 -7.01
C LYS A 87 3.26 -3.58 -7.41
N ALA A 88 4.10 -3.17 -8.36
CA ALA A 88 5.27 -3.96 -8.75
C ALA A 88 6.25 -4.18 -7.58
N VAL A 89 6.51 -3.16 -6.78
CA VAL A 89 7.36 -3.28 -5.58
C VAL A 89 6.68 -4.10 -4.49
N TRP A 90 5.36 -3.96 -4.34
CA TRP A 90 4.54 -4.69 -3.39
C TRP A 90 4.53 -6.20 -3.65
N GLU A 91 4.38 -6.63 -4.90
CA GLU A 91 4.46 -8.05 -5.25
C GLU A 91 5.84 -8.64 -4.93
N ALA A 92 6.92 -7.91 -5.23
CA ALA A 92 8.27 -8.32 -4.87
C ALA A 92 8.49 -8.33 -3.34
N PHE A 93 7.84 -7.43 -2.60
CA PHE A 93 7.87 -7.42 -1.14
C PHE A 93 7.17 -8.66 -0.56
N LYS A 94 5.96 -8.99 -1.05
CA LYS A 94 5.19 -10.18 -0.66
C LYS A 94 5.99 -11.44 -0.97
N LYS A 95 6.54 -11.55 -2.18
CA LYS A 95 7.33 -12.70 -2.59
C LYS A 95 8.51 -13.00 -1.65
N THR A 96 9.31 -12.00 -1.30
CA THR A 96 10.41 -12.21 -0.34
C THR A 96 9.91 -12.52 1.07
N ARG A 97 8.74 -12.00 1.49
CA ARG A 97 8.13 -12.44 2.74
C ARG A 97 7.83 -13.93 2.66
N ASP A 98 7.00 -14.33 1.70
CA ASP A 98 6.34 -15.62 1.66
C ASP A 98 7.28 -16.76 1.24
N ASP A 99 8.22 -16.49 0.33
CA ASP A 99 9.11 -17.50 -0.23
C ASP A 99 10.46 -17.61 0.49
N GLU A 100 10.86 -16.57 1.24
CA GLU A 100 12.21 -16.50 1.81
C GLU A 100 12.19 -16.27 3.33
N ILE A 101 11.55 -15.19 3.80
CA ILE A 101 11.57 -14.81 5.22
C ILE A 101 10.74 -15.79 6.06
N ILE A 102 9.48 -16.06 5.69
CA ILE A 102 8.62 -16.99 6.45
C ILE A 102 9.24 -18.39 6.51
N PRO A 103 9.70 -19.01 5.41
CA PRO A 103 10.33 -20.32 5.49
C PRO A 103 11.58 -20.35 6.39
N ALA A 104 12.43 -19.32 6.32
CA ALA A 104 13.60 -19.22 7.20
C ALA A 104 13.22 -19.07 8.68
N MET A 105 12.16 -18.33 9.00
CA MET A 105 11.66 -18.24 10.39
C MET A 105 11.10 -19.58 10.86
N MET A 106 10.31 -20.26 10.03
CA MET A 106 9.70 -21.55 10.36
C MET A 106 10.73 -22.68 10.52
N SER A 107 11.89 -22.58 9.85
CA SER A 107 13.01 -23.51 10.01
C SER A 107 13.98 -23.12 11.15
N GLY A 108 13.70 -22.03 11.88
CA GLY A 108 14.55 -21.53 12.95
C GLY A 108 15.81 -20.76 12.48
N ALA A 109 15.98 -20.53 11.18
CA ALA A 109 17.10 -19.79 10.59
C ALA A 109 16.93 -18.26 10.78
N ARG A 110 16.94 -17.81 12.04
CA ARG A 110 16.60 -16.43 12.43
C ARG A 110 17.53 -15.36 11.84
N ASP A 111 18.83 -15.62 11.79
CA ASP A 111 19.79 -14.65 11.25
C ASP A 111 19.62 -14.45 9.74
N GLN A 112 19.34 -15.54 9.01
CA GLN A 112 18.99 -15.47 7.59
C GLN A 112 17.70 -14.68 7.38
N ALA A 113 16.65 -14.99 8.15
CA ALA A 113 15.38 -14.26 8.08
C ALA A 113 15.57 -12.76 8.35
N ARG A 114 16.39 -12.40 9.34
CA ARG A 114 16.72 -11.01 9.67
C ARG A 114 17.48 -10.33 8.53
N GLY A 115 18.48 -11.01 7.96
CA GLY A 115 19.24 -10.53 6.81
C GLY A 115 18.34 -10.23 5.61
N LEU A 116 17.41 -11.12 5.28
CA LEU A 116 16.43 -10.93 4.21
C LEU A 116 15.46 -9.77 4.51
N ALA A 117 14.93 -9.71 5.74
CA ALA A 117 13.99 -8.67 6.13
C ALA A 117 14.62 -7.26 6.10
N GLN A 118 15.89 -7.14 6.50
CA GLN A 118 16.59 -5.85 6.56
C GLN A 118 17.27 -5.49 5.23
N GLY A 119 17.94 -6.44 4.59
CA GLY A 119 18.72 -6.19 3.38
C GLY A 119 17.90 -6.16 2.09
N VAL A 120 16.78 -6.91 2.05
CA VAL A 120 16.00 -7.09 0.82
C VAL A 120 14.61 -6.48 0.95
N GLN A 121 13.87 -6.84 2.00
CA GLN A 121 12.49 -6.41 2.16
C GLN A 121 12.38 -4.93 2.60
N ALA A 122 13.25 -4.46 3.51
CA ALA A 122 13.17 -3.08 4.02
C ALA A 122 13.41 -2.00 2.95
N PRO A 123 14.36 -2.12 2.00
CA PRO A 123 14.47 -1.17 0.89
C PRO A 123 13.20 -1.10 0.03
N ARG A 124 12.50 -2.22 -0.19
CA ARG A 124 11.21 -2.23 -0.91
C ARG A 124 10.12 -1.53 -0.11
N PHE A 125 10.07 -1.76 1.19
CA PHE A 125 9.18 -1.03 2.10
C PHE A 125 9.40 0.48 2.03
N LYS A 126 10.66 0.91 2.09
CA LYS A 126 11.03 2.32 1.95
C LYS A 126 10.56 2.87 0.60
N LYS A 127 10.84 2.16 -0.50
CA LYS A 127 10.45 2.59 -1.85
C LYS A 127 8.94 2.74 -2.00
N MET A 128 8.15 1.85 -1.39
CA MET A 128 6.69 1.94 -1.39
C MET A 128 6.20 3.19 -0.66
N ASN A 129 6.76 3.53 0.51
CA ASN A 129 6.42 4.77 1.21
C ASN A 129 6.81 6.01 0.40
N GLU A 130 8.01 6.05 -0.20
CA GLU A 130 8.45 7.15 -1.07
C GLU A 130 7.49 7.36 -2.26
N LEU A 131 6.90 6.29 -2.80
CA LEU A 131 5.91 6.37 -3.87
C LEU A 131 4.59 6.99 -3.36
N LEU A 132 4.12 6.60 -2.18
CA LEU A 132 2.89 7.13 -1.57
C LEU A 132 3.05 8.60 -1.15
N GLU A 133 4.19 8.97 -0.57
CA GLU A 133 4.50 10.36 -0.20
C GLU A 133 4.58 11.29 -1.41
N SER A 134 4.91 10.74 -2.59
CA SER A 134 4.92 11.51 -3.85
C SER A 134 3.54 11.72 -4.48
N LEU A 135 2.49 11.09 -3.93
CA LEU A 135 1.11 11.28 -4.40
C LEU A 135 0.52 12.58 -3.82
N PRO A 136 -0.40 13.24 -4.56
CA PRO A 136 -1.14 14.37 -4.01
C PRO A 136 -1.98 13.87 -2.83
N GLN A 137 -1.78 14.49 -1.67
CA GLN A 137 -2.57 14.28 -0.45
C GLN A 137 -3.79 15.20 -0.50
#